data_AF-A0A9W8ZNI9-F1
#
_entry.id   AF-A0A9W8ZNI9-F1
#
_cell.length_a   1.000
_cell.length_b   1.000
_cell.length_c   1.000
_cell.angle_alpha   90.00
_cell.angle_beta   90.00
_cell.angle_gamma   90.00
#
_symmetry.space_group_name_H-M   'P 1'
#
loop_
_entity.id
_entity.type
_entity.pdbx_description
1 polymer ?
#
loop_
_entity_poly.entity_id
_entity_poly.type
_entity_poly.pdbx_seq_one_letter_code
_entity_poly.pdbx_strand_id
1 'polypeptide(L)'
;MGAENSKPSSEVKQHVFSTDHPVRFSNELVDSLQKNTFTDATRSKAQELQYQERLTAELEKLREQGSQDFSKFSETLSGEEPTPSEPSFAEKLADATSSSSTLAEKKKQQDMSRTSVTKEIEQLRAKLEQRKKLEQVDAELTKAKEDVVTCLRMHDRRPLDCWKEVETFKKEVQRLENQFIERTIR
;
A
#
# COMPACT_ATOMS: atom_id res chain seq x y z
N MET A 1 26.49 54.27 -6.45
CA MET A 1 26.55 54.54 -5.00
C MET A 1 25.18 54.22 -4.42
N GLY A 2 25.09 53.33 -3.44
CA GLY A 2 23.83 52.92 -2.81
C GLY A 2 23.79 51.42 -2.52
N ALA A 3 24.67 50.99 -1.61
CA ALA A 3 24.71 49.65 -1.07
C ALA A 3 23.81 49.58 0.15
N GLU A 4 22.86 48.63 0.21
CA GLU A 4 22.40 48.07 1.47
C GLU A 4 22.19 46.56 1.33
N ASN A 5 22.97 45.82 2.11
CA ASN A 5 23.05 44.37 2.14
C ASN A 5 21.88 43.76 2.94
N SER A 6 21.05 42.95 2.29
CA SER A 6 20.10 42.06 2.98
C SER A 6 20.84 40.87 3.58
N LYS A 7 21.18 40.93 4.88
CA LYS A 7 21.59 39.73 5.63
C LYS A 7 20.35 38.86 5.90
N PRO A 8 20.35 37.53 5.64
CA PRO A 8 19.34 36.66 6.19
C PRO A 8 19.58 36.52 7.71
N SER A 9 18.59 36.88 8.52
CA SER A 9 18.61 36.69 9.97
C SER A 9 18.67 35.20 10.31
N SER A 10 19.82 34.75 10.80
CA SER A 10 20.05 33.40 11.35
C SER A 10 19.38 33.24 12.74
N GLU A 11 18.09 33.51 12.85
CA GLU A 11 17.33 33.26 14.08
C GLU A 11 15.96 32.73 13.69
N VAL A 12 15.85 31.40 13.61
CA VAL A 12 14.55 30.74 13.73
C VAL A 12 14.02 31.11 15.11
N LYS A 13 13.13 32.11 15.18
CA LYS A 13 12.39 32.44 16.39
C LYS A 13 11.45 31.28 16.70
N GLN A 14 11.97 30.27 17.39
CA GLN A 14 11.14 29.25 18.02
C GLN A 14 10.26 29.98 19.04
N HIS A 15 8.99 30.16 18.70
CA HIS A 15 8.00 30.70 19.63
C HIS A 15 7.80 29.67 20.76
N VAL A 16 8.55 29.84 21.84
CA VAL A 16 8.35 29.09 23.09
C VAL A 16 7.24 29.78 23.86
N PHE A 17 6.02 29.25 23.77
CA PHE A 17 4.92 29.71 24.61
C PHE A 17 5.15 29.22 26.03
N SER A 18 5.60 30.12 26.90
CA SER A 18 5.63 29.87 28.33
C SER A 18 4.25 30.20 28.89
N THR A 19 3.58 29.23 29.50
CA THR A 19 2.27 29.46 30.13
C THR A 19 2.45 30.29 31.40
N ASP A 20 1.80 31.44 31.49
CA ASP A 20 1.85 32.37 32.64
C ASP A 20 1.29 31.79 33.95
N HIS A 21 0.64 30.63 33.91
CA HIS A 21 0.03 29.97 35.05
C HIS A 21 0.73 28.64 35.36
N PRO A 22 0.99 28.32 36.64
CA PRO A 22 1.57 27.04 37.01
C PRO A 22 0.62 25.92 36.61
N VAL A 23 1.05 25.05 35.71
CA VAL A 23 0.29 23.87 35.31
C VAL A 23 0.15 22.96 36.54
N ARG A 24 -1.04 23.01 37.15
CA ARG A 24 -1.40 22.20 38.32
C ARG A 24 -2.19 21.00 37.83
N PHE A 25 -1.55 19.84 37.83
CA PHE A 25 -2.26 18.58 37.59
C PHE A 25 -2.98 18.16 38.87
N SER A 26 -4.16 17.53 38.72
CA SER A 26 -4.83 16.92 39.86
C SER A 26 -4.00 15.72 40.34
N ASN A 27 -3.95 15.51 41.66
CA ASN A 27 -3.23 14.37 42.25
C ASN A 27 -3.74 13.04 41.71
N GLU A 28 -5.04 12.95 41.40
CA GLU A 28 -5.66 11.78 40.78
C GLU A 28 -5.12 11.50 39.37
N LEU A 29 -4.89 12.54 38.56
CA LEU A 29 -4.33 12.38 37.22
C LEU A 29 -2.86 11.95 37.31
N VAL A 30 -2.09 12.53 38.23
CA VAL A 30 -0.70 12.11 38.50
C VAL A 30 -0.65 10.67 38.99
N ASP A 31 -1.52 10.27 39.91
CA ASP A 31 -1.64 8.88 40.38
C ASP A 31 -2.01 7.93 39.25
N SER A 32 -2.93 8.34 38.36
CA SER A 32 -3.32 7.54 37.19
C SER A 32 -2.16 7.38 36.22
N LEU A 33 -1.38 8.43 35.96
CA LEU A 33 -0.22 8.41 35.07
C LEU A 33 0.93 7.60 35.70
N GLN A 34 1.12 7.67 37.01
CA GLN A 34 2.13 6.87 37.73
C GLN A 34 1.77 5.38 37.77
N LYS A 35 0.48 5.05 37.91
CA LYS A 35 -0.01 3.66 37.87
C LYS A 35 -0.13 3.12 36.44
N ASN A 36 -0.22 4.01 35.45
CA ASN A 36 -0.32 3.65 34.06
C ASN A 36 1.07 3.33 33.49
N THR A 37 1.44 2.05 33.58
CA THR A 37 2.63 1.50 32.90
C THR A 37 2.35 1.14 31.43
N PHE A 38 1.17 1.47 30.90
CA PHE A 38 0.83 1.23 29.50
C PHE A 38 1.60 2.22 28.64
N THR A 39 2.73 1.74 28.12
CA THR A 39 3.51 2.44 27.10
C THR A 39 2.68 2.59 25.82
N ASP A 40 3.06 3.52 24.96
CA ASP A 40 2.42 3.74 23.65
C ASP A 40 2.27 2.43 22.85
N ALA A 41 3.24 1.51 22.97
CA ALA A 41 3.21 0.18 22.38
C ALA A 41 2.05 -0.71 22.86
N THR A 42 1.65 -0.59 24.12
CA THR A 42 0.50 -1.37 24.65
C THR A 42 -0.83 -0.78 24.17
N ARG A 43 -0.92 0.53 24.01
CA ARG A 43 -2.09 1.22 23.45
C ARG A 43 -2.28 0.87 21.98
N SER A 44 -1.21 0.91 21.19
CA SER A 44 -1.26 0.53 19.78
C SER A 44 -1.66 -0.93 19.60
N LYS A 45 -1.10 -1.83 20.42
CA LYS A 45 -1.48 -3.26 20.40
C LYS A 45 -2.94 -3.48 20.78
N ALA A 46 -3.46 -2.76 21.79
CA ALA A 46 -4.86 -2.87 22.18
C ALA A 46 -5.81 -2.42 21.05
N GLN A 47 -5.47 -1.34 20.35
CA GLN A 47 -6.23 -0.90 19.17
C GLN A 47 -6.14 -1.91 18.03
N GLU A 48 -4.95 -2.47 17.76
CA GLU A 48 -4.76 -3.49 16.73
C GLU A 48 -5.62 -4.73 16.99
N LEU A 49 -5.69 -5.20 18.24
CA LEU A 49 -6.55 -6.33 18.62
C LEU A 49 -8.04 -6.01 18.37
N GLN A 50 -8.51 -4.82 18.73
CA GLN A 50 -9.88 -4.42 18.44
C GLN A 50 -10.19 -4.39 16.94
N TYR A 51 -9.23 -3.94 16.12
CA TYR A 51 -9.38 -4.00 14.66
C TYR A 51 -9.42 -5.44 14.16
N GLN A 52 -8.56 -6.32 14.67
CA GLN A 52 -8.57 -7.74 14.31
C GLN A 52 -9.91 -8.38 14.64
N GLU A 53 -10.44 -8.18 15.84
CA GLU A 53 -11.75 -8.71 16.26
C GLU A 53 -12.89 -8.22 15.36
N ARG A 54 -12.89 -6.95 14.97
CA ARG A 54 -13.89 -6.40 14.05
C ARG A 54 -13.78 -7.00 12.65
N LEU A 55 -12.55 -7.13 12.15
CA LEU A 55 -12.30 -7.73 10.83
C LEU A 55 -12.72 -9.19 10.81
N THR A 56 -12.41 -9.96 11.86
CA THR A 56 -12.81 -11.37 11.95
C THR A 56 -14.33 -11.50 11.99
N ALA A 57 -15.03 -10.65 12.75
CA ALA A 57 -16.49 -10.66 12.80
C ALA A 57 -17.13 -10.33 11.45
N GLU A 58 -16.60 -9.36 10.69
CA GLU A 58 -17.09 -9.04 9.35
C GLU A 58 -16.79 -10.16 8.34
N LEU A 59 -15.63 -10.82 8.44
CA LEU A 59 -15.29 -11.96 7.59
C LEU A 59 -16.19 -13.17 7.86
N GLU A 60 -16.50 -13.46 9.12
CA GLU A 60 -17.44 -14.52 9.50
C GLU A 60 -18.84 -14.23 8.95
N LYS A 61 -19.32 -12.99 9.10
CA LYS A 61 -20.60 -12.55 8.55
C LYS A 61 -20.66 -12.71 7.02
N LEU A 62 -19.60 -12.32 6.30
CA LEU A 62 -19.52 -12.50 4.85
C LEU A 62 -19.49 -13.97 4.44
N ARG A 63 -18.82 -14.82 5.23
CA ARG A 63 -18.80 -16.28 5.01
C ARG A 63 -20.19 -16.88 5.17
N GLU A 64 -20.92 -16.50 6.21
CA GLU A 64 -22.29 -16.95 6.45
C GLU A 64 -23.22 -16.50 5.32
N GLN A 65 -23.17 -15.23 4.93
CA GLN A 65 -23.92 -14.70 3.79
C GLN A 65 -23.63 -15.47 2.51
N GLY A 66 -22.34 -15.68 2.19
CA GLY A 66 -21.93 -16.47 1.05
C GLY A 66 -22.51 -17.88 1.10
N SER A 67 -22.44 -18.56 2.25
CA SER A 67 -22.99 -19.92 2.40
C SER A 67 -24.50 -19.99 2.24
N GLN A 68 -25.24 -19.00 2.75
CA GLN A 68 -26.69 -18.91 2.61
C GLN A 68 -27.10 -18.60 1.17
N ASP A 69 -26.36 -17.74 0.49
CA ASP A 69 -26.63 -17.44 -0.90
C ASP A 69 -26.32 -18.65 -1.78
N PHE A 70 -25.20 -19.34 -1.54
CA PHE A 70 -24.92 -20.62 -2.19
C PHE A 70 -26.00 -21.67 -1.94
N SER A 71 -26.52 -21.80 -0.71
CA SER A 71 -27.60 -22.74 -0.42
C SER A 71 -28.90 -22.36 -1.13
N LYS A 72 -29.28 -21.08 -1.11
CA LYS A 72 -30.46 -20.58 -1.86
C LYS A 72 -30.31 -20.83 -3.36
N PHE A 73 -29.17 -20.48 -3.95
CA PHE A 73 -28.91 -20.72 -5.37
C PHE A 73 -28.92 -22.21 -5.69
N SER A 74 -28.31 -23.03 -4.84
CA SER A 74 -28.34 -24.49 -4.93
C SER A 74 -29.77 -25.04 -4.90
N GLU A 75 -30.61 -24.58 -3.98
CA GLU A 75 -32.01 -24.98 -3.87
C GLU A 75 -32.82 -24.53 -5.09
N THR A 76 -32.62 -23.29 -5.58
CA THR A 76 -33.27 -22.82 -6.80
C THR A 76 -32.83 -23.60 -8.04
N LEU A 77 -31.57 -24.02 -8.11
CA LEU A 77 -31.04 -24.82 -9.21
C LEU A 77 -31.50 -26.28 -9.13
N SER A 78 -31.66 -26.83 -7.93
CA SER A 78 -32.08 -28.22 -7.71
C SER A 78 -33.59 -28.41 -7.75
N GLY A 79 -34.37 -27.35 -7.49
CA GLY A 79 -35.82 -27.33 -7.63
C GLY A 79 -36.32 -27.31 -9.07
N GLU A 80 -35.40 -27.22 -10.04
CA GLU A 80 -35.69 -27.23 -11.47
C GLU A 80 -35.34 -28.60 -12.08
N GLU A 81 -36.29 -29.54 -12.04
CA GLU A 81 -36.28 -30.86 -12.73
C GLU A 81 -37.73 -31.16 -13.22
N PRO A 82 -37.95 -31.98 -14.26
CA PRO A 82 -38.34 -31.55 -15.60
C PRO A 82 -39.83 -31.79 -15.90
N THR A 83 -40.52 -30.79 -16.45
CA THR A 83 -41.85 -31.00 -17.07
C THR A 83 -41.69 -31.58 -18.48
N PRO A 84 -42.30 -32.75 -18.80
CA PRO A 84 -42.32 -33.28 -20.15
C PRO A 84 -43.29 -32.47 -21.01
N SER A 85 -43.04 -32.48 -22.33
CA SER A 85 -43.76 -31.80 -23.42
C SER A 85 -43.59 -30.29 -23.51
N GLU A 86 -42.42 -29.86 -23.97
CA GLU A 86 -42.18 -28.72 -24.87
C GLU A 86 -40.74 -28.91 -25.41
N PRO A 87 -40.44 -28.55 -26.68
CA PRO A 87 -39.17 -28.89 -27.31
C PRO A 87 -37.99 -28.40 -26.48
N SER A 88 -37.02 -29.30 -26.31
CA SER A 88 -35.85 -29.19 -25.44
C SER A 88 -35.24 -27.79 -25.46
N PHE A 89 -34.91 -27.26 -24.29
CA PHE A 89 -34.12 -26.05 -24.13
C PHE A 89 -32.79 -26.12 -24.91
N ALA A 90 -32.28 -27.32 -25.24
CA ALA A 90 -31.14 -27.49 -26.14
C ALA A 90 -31.45 -27.08 -27.60
N GLU A 91 -32.70 -27.24 -28.05
CA GLU A 91 -33.18 -26.84 -29.38
C GLU A 91 -33.55 -25.34 -29.39
N LYS A 92 -34.11 -24.79 -28.31
CA LYS A 92 -34.27 -23.32 -28.12
C LYS A 92 -32.93 -22.61 -27.93
N LEU A 93 -31.94 -23.23 -27.29
CA LEU A 93 -30.56 -22.74 -27.22
C LEU A 93 -29.86 -22.88 -28.58
N ALA A 94 -30.07 -23.96 -29.32
CA ALA A 94 -29.54 -24.12 -30.66
C ALA A 94 -30.15 -23.10 -31.62
N ASP A 95 -31.45 -22.78 -31.51
CA ASP A 95 -32.13 -21.80 -32.38
C ASP A 95 -31.78 -20.34 -31.96
N ALA A 96 -31.65 -20.08 -30.66
CA ALA A 96 -31.16 -18.80 -30.12
C ALA A 96 -29.64 -18.60 -30.27
N THR A 97 -28.86 -19.65 -30.57
CA THR A 97 -27.43 -19.56 -30.96
C THR A 97 -27.19 -19.74 -32.45
N SER A 98 -28.20 -20.16 -33.24
CA SER A 98 -28.12 -20.24 -34.71
C SER A 98 -28.59 -18.96 -35.40
N SER A 99 -29.28 -18.08 -34.68
CA SER A 99 -29.59 -16.73 -35.17
C SER A 99 -28.29 -15.91 -35.20
N SER A 100 -27.80 -15.63 -36.41
CA SER A 100 -26.53 -14.89 -36.63
C SER A 100 -26.47 -13.54 -35.89
N SER A 101 -27.63 -12.98 -35.52
CA SER A 101 -27.75 -11.74 -34.77
C SER A 101 -27.33 -11.87 -33.30
N THR A 102 -27.63 -12.97 -32.60
CA THR A 102 -27.35 -13.10 -31.15
C THR A 102 -25.90 -13.51 -30.88
N LEU A 103 -25.30 -14.34 -31.75
CA LEU A 103 -23.86 -14.62 -31.73
C LEU A 103 -23.04 -13.37 -32.09
N ALA A 104 -23.52 -12.54 -33.01
CA ALA A 104 -22.89 -11.26 -33.32
C ALA A 104 -22.98 -10.30 -32.13
N GLU A 105 -24.12 -10.21 -31.45
CA GLU A 105 -24.28 -9.33 -30.29
C GLU A 105 -23.47 -9.82 -29.08
N LYS A 106 -23.37 -11.14 -28.84
CA LYS A 106 -22.57 -11.70 -27.74
C LYS A 106 -21.06 -11.61 -28.03
N LYS A 107 -20.62 -11.85 -29.27
CA LYS A 107 -19.23 -11.58 -29.68
C LYS A 107 -18.92 -10.10 -29.60
N LYS A 108 -19.82 -9.22 -30.02
CA LYS A 108 -19.68 -7.78 -29.88
C LYS A 108 -19.64 -7.34 -28.41
N GLN A 109 -20.44 -7.91 -27.52
CA GLN A 109 -20.36 -7.61 -26.08
C GLN A 109 -19.06 -8.14 -25.45
N GLN A 110 -18.60 -9.34 -25.87
CA GLN A 110 -17.34 -9.93 -25.39
C GLN A 110 -16.11 -9.22 -25.96
N ASP A 111 -16.18 -8.76 -27.21
CA ASP A 111 -15.16 -7.95 -27.86
C ASP A 111 -15.18 -6.54 -27.27
N MET A 112 -16.35 -5.98 -26.95
CA MET A 112 -16.45 -4.70 -26.25
C MET A 112 -15.86 -4.77 -24.84
N SER A 113 -16.08 -5.86 -24.09
CA SER A 113 -15.50 -6.03 -22.75
C SER A 113 -14.03 -6.41 -22.78
N ARG A 114 -13.60 -7.26 -23.71
CA ARG A 114 -12.18 -7.59 -23.90
C ARG A 114 -11.39 -6.37 -24.38
N THR A 115 -11.92 -5.64 -25.36
CA THR A 115 -11.26 -4.44 -25.88
C THR A 115 -11.32 -3.27 -24.90
N SER A 116 -12.36 -3.14 -24.08
CA SER A 116 -12.40 -2.13 -23.02
C SER A 116 -11.36 -2.45 -21.95
N VAL A 117 -11.27 -3.70 -21.49
CA VAL A 117 -10.27 -4.13 -20.50
C VAL A 117 -8.85 -3.97 -21.04
N THR A 118 -8.57 -4.31 -22.30
CA THR A 118 -7.24 -4.07 -22.88
C THR A 118 -6.91 -2.58 -22.98
N LYS A 119 -7.89 -1.73 -23.35
CA LYS A 119 -7.70 -0.27 -23.36
C LYS A 119 -7.46 0.28 -21.96
N GLU A 120 -8.18 -0.20 -20.96
CA GLU A 120 -7.96 0.19 -19.56
C GLU A 120 -6.58 -0.25 -19.07
N ILE A 121 -6.13 -1.46 -19.41
CA ILE A 121 -4.79 -1.96 -19.09
C ILE A 121 -3.72 -1.09 -19.75
N GLU A 122 -3.88 -0.74 -21.03
CA GLU A 122 -2.95 0.15 -21.74
C GLU A 122 -2.93 1.56 -21.13
N GLN A 123 -4.10 2.11 -20.76
CA GLN A 123 -4.20 3.38 -20.05
C GLN A 123 -3.57 3.33 -18.66
N LEU A 124 -3.75 2.22 -17.92
CA LEU A 124 -3.10 2.00 -16.63
C LEU A 124 -1.58 1.91 -16.79
N ARG A 125 -1.08 1.19 -17.80
CA ARG A 125 0.35 1.14 -18.12
C ARG A 125 0.89 2.53 -18.47
N ALA A 126 0.20 3.28 -19.33
CA ALA A 126 0.58 4.64 -19.66
C ALA A 126 0.59 5.56 -18.42
N LYS A 127 -0.40 5.46 -17.54
CA LYS A 127 -0.44 6.19 -16.26
C LYS A 127 0.69 5.77 -15.31
N LEU A 128 1.07 4.49 -15.30
CA LEU A 128 2.18 3.99 -14.49
C LEU A 128 3.55 4.41 -15.04
N GLU A 129 3.68 4.57 -16.36
CA GLU A 129 4.90 5.08 -17.00
C GLU A 129 5.02 6.60 -16.88
N GLN A 130 3.89 7.32 -16.95
CA GLN A 130 3.81 8.76 -16.68
C GLN A 130 4.09 9.08 -15.22
N ARG A 131 3.74 8.17 -14.30
CA ARG A 131 4.26 8.25 -12.93
C ARG A 131 5.75 8.03 -12.99
N LYS A 132 6.51 9.08 -12.64
CA LYS A 132 7.96 9.05 -12.50
C LYS A 132 8.32 7.83 -11.65
N LYS A 133 8.84 6.78 -12.30
CA LYS A 133 9.39 5.62 -11.60
C LYS A 133 10.36 6.20 -10.57
N LEU A 134 10.16 5.84 -9.30
CA LEU A 134 11.09 6.18 -8.22
C LEU A 134 12.50 5.97 -8.78
N GLU A 135 13.26 7.06 -8.81
CA GLU A 135 14.59 7.13 -9.42
C GLU A 135 15.34 5.87 -9.00
N GLN A 136 15.63 5.00 -9.97
CA GLN A 136 16.30 3.74 -9.68
C GLN A 136 17.58 4.10 -8.96
N VAL A 137 17.74 3.56 -7.74
CA VAL A 137 18.92 3.79 -6.92
C VAL A 137 20.14 3.44 -7.76
N ASP A 138 21.11 4.34 -7.77
CA ASP A 138 22.30 4.25 -8.62
C ASP A 138 22.97 2.87 -8.47
N ALA A 139 23.38 2.28 -9.59
CA ALA A 139 23.93 0.93 -9.62
C ALA A 139 25.25 0.81 -8.84
N GLU A 140 25.96 1.92 -8.67
CA GLU A 140 27.17 2.01 -7.86
C GLU A 140 26.87 1.87 -6.37
N LEU A 141 25.78 2.48 -5.89
CA LEU A 141 25.35 2.34 -4.50
C LEU A 141 24.88 0.95 -4.16
N THR A 142 24.16 0.30 -5.07
CA THR A 142 23.68 -1.07 -4.84
C THR A 142 24.85 -2.05 -4.76
N LYS A 143 25.88 -1.88 -5.61
CA LYS A 143 27.12 -2.66 -5.54
C LYS A 143 27.87 -2.43 -4.22
N ALA A 144 28.09 -1.16 -3.83
CA ALA A 144 28.77 -0.85 -2.58
C ALA A 144 28.01 -1.42 -1.35
N LYS A 145 26.68 -1.40 -1.38
CA LYS A 145 25.85 -2.04 -0.36
C LYS A 145 26.04 -3.57 -0.33
N GLU A 146 26.05 -4.21 -1.50
CA GLU A 146 26.26 -5.65 -1.62
C GLU A 146 27.65 -6.06 -1.11
N ASP A 147 28.69 -5.27 -1.37
CA ASP A 147 30.06 -5.50 -0.89
C ASP A 147 30.14 -5.43 0.64
N VAL A 148 29.48 -4.43 1.26
CA VAL A 148 29.38 -4.34 2.72
C VAL A 148 28.66 -5.55 3.30
N VAL A 149 27.52 -5.93 2.72
CA VAL A 149 26.73 -7.09 3.17
C VAL A 149 27.53 -8.38 3.02
N THR A 150 28.27 -8.53 1.93
CA THR A 150 29.10 -9.70 1.66
C THR A 150 30.26 -9.77 2.64
N CYS A 151 30.95 -8.66 2.90
CA CYS A 151 32.02 -8.62 3.89
C CYS A 151 31.50 -8.94 5.30
N LEU A 152 30.39 -8.34 5.71
CA LEU A 152 29.82 -8.59 7.03
C LEU A 152 29.37 -10.05 7.20
N ARG A 153 28.83 -10.69 6.15
CA ARG A 153 28.49 -12.12 6.16
C ARG A 153 29.72 -13.02 6.26
N MET A 154 30.83 -12.64 5.63
CA MET A 154 32.10 -13.38 5.73
C MET A 154 32.74 -13.19 7.12
N HIS A 155 32.53 -12.03 7.75
CA HIS A 155 33.12 -11.64 9.02
C HIS A 155 32.07 -11.39 10.12
N ASP A 156 31.11 -12.30 10.29
CA ASP A 156 29.97 -12.17 11.22
C ASP A 156 30.37 -11.87 12.68
N ARG A 157 31.55 -12.35 13.10
CA ARG A 157 32.07 -12.16 14.46
C ARG A 157 33.09 -11.03 14.58
N ARG A 158 33.48 -10.40 13.47
CA ARG A 158 34.52 -9.35 13.40
C ARG A 158 34.09 -8.23 12.44
N PRO A 159 33.04 -7.46 12.79
CA PRO A 159 32.53 -6.39 11.93
C PRO A 159 33.54 -5.26 11.69
N LEU A 160 34.59 -5.15 12.51
CA LEU A 160 35.65 -4.16 12.35
C LEU A 160 36.56 -4.42 11.15
N ASP A 161 36.59 -5.63 10.60
CA ASP A 161 37.44 -5.96 9.44
C ASP A 161 36.88 -5.34 8.14
N CYS A 162 35.57 -5.05 8.10
CA CYS A 162 34.83 -4.53 6.94
C CYS A 162 34.73 -3.00 6.87
N TRP A 163 35.64 -2.29 7.53
CA TRP A 163 35.56 -0.82 7.65
C TRP A 163 35.77 -0.12 6.31
N LYS A 164 36.57 -0.69 5.40
CA LYS A 164 36.87 -0.10 4.09
C LYS A 164 35.64 -0.08 3.19
N GLU A 165 34.88 -1.18 3.19
CA GLU A 165 33.64 -1.34 2.43
C GLU A 165 32.57 -0.39 2.98
N VAL A 166 32.54 -0.18 4.29
CA VAL A 166 31.64 0.79 4.91
C VAL A 166 32.03 2.23 4.55
N GLU A 167 33.31 2.55 4.48
CA GLU A 167 33.79 3.87 4.02
C GLU A 167 33.46 4.14 2.55
N THR A 168 33.62 3.14 1.67
CA THR A 168 33.25 3.31 0.25
C THR A 168 31.74 3.51 0.10
N PHE A 169 30.92 2.72 0.81
CA PHE A 169 29.48 2.92 0.83
C PHE A 169 29.08 4.32 1.33
N LYS A 170 29.70 4.81 2.41
CA LYS A 170 29.45 6.17 2.92
C LYS A 170 29.77 7.26 1.90
N LYS A 171 30.87 7.12 1.16
CA LYS A 171 31.26 8.08 0.11
C LYS A 171 30.23 8.13 -1.01
N GLU A 172 29.75 6.97 -1.47
CA GLU A 172 28.72 6.92 -2.52
C GLU A 172 27.37 7.48 -2.04
N VAL A 173 27.00 7.25 -0.77
CA VAL A 173 25.78 7.84 -0.19
C VAL A 173 25.92 9.35 -0.14
N GLN A 174 27.06 9.86 0.34
CA GLN A 174 27.33 11.28 0.41
C GLN A 174 27.30 11.95 -0.99
N ARG A 175 27.79 11.26 -2.02
CA ARG A 175 27.71 11.73 -3.42
C ARG A 175 26.26 11.94 -3.86
N LEU A 176 25.38 10.97 -3.60
CA LEU A 176 23.96 11.08 -3.96
C LEU A 176 23.21 12.07 -3.08
N GLU A 177 23.51 12.15 -1.79
CA GLU A 177 22.94 13.14 -0.88
C GLU A 177 23.28 14.55 -1.34
N ASN A 178 24.54 14.82 -1.70
CA ASN A 178 24.94 16.12 -2.25
C ASN A 178 24.16 16.45 -3.53
N GLN A 179 24.03 15.49 -4.45
CA GLN A 179 23.25 15.67 -5.68
C GLN A 179 21.76 15.92 -5.39
N PHE A 180 21.19 15.25 -4.39
CA PHE A 180 19.81 15.46 -3.97
C PHE A 180 19.61 16.84 -3.35
N ILE A 181 20.55 17.27 -2.48
CA ILE A 181 20.54 18.59 -1.84
C ILE A 181 20.66 19.69 -2.92
N GLU A 182 21.57 19.55 -3.88
CA GLU A 182 21.69 20.50 -5.01
C GLU A 182 20.41 20.63 -5.83
N ARG A 183 19.71 19.50 -6.06
CA ARG A 183 18.43 19.50 -6.79
C ARG A 183 17.25 20.04 -5.98
N THR A 184 17.30 19.98 -4.65
CA THR A 184 16.18 20.39 -3.78
C THR A 184 16.29 21.82 -3.28
N ILE A 185 17.50 22.36 -3.17
CA ILE A 185 17.74 23.75 -2.75
C ILE A 185 17.62 24.74 -3.92
N ARG A 186 17.78 24.28 -5.18
CA ARG A 186 17.66 25.11 -6.39
C ARG A 186 16.23 25.12 -6.95
#